data_AF-A0A414Y703-F1
#
_entry.id   AF-A0A414Y703-F1
#
_cell.length_a   1.000
_cell.length_b   1.000
_cell.length_c   1.000
_cell.angle_alpha   90.00
_cell.angle_beta   90.00
_cell.angle_gamma   90.00
#
_symmetry.space_group_name_H-M   'P 1'
#
loop_
_entity.id
_entity.type
_entity.pdbx_description
1 polymer ?
#
loop_
_entity_poly.entity_id
_entity_poly.type
_entity_poly.pdbx_seq_one_letter_code
_entity_poly.pdbx_strand_id
1 'polypeptide(L)'
;MLYLILALVALGLISAVFGIISHRKGEDEEPLQEGVSCNTCNGENSKCEQECMMEAATKEIEYYDDEELDRFAGRAADEYTDEEVEEFSEVLYTMQPEEVAGWNRSLILRGINLPNQIKDEVISFLS
;
A
#
# COMPACT_ATOMS: atom_id res chain seq x y z
N MET A 1 -44.83 30.15 -13.49
CA MET A 1 -43.98 29.90 -12.31
C MET A 1 -44.37 28.61 -11.58
N LEU A 2 -45.63 28.44 -11.16
CA LEU A 2 -46.10 27.19 -10.52
C LEU A 2 -45.92 25.92 -11.36
N TYR A 3 -46.17 25.99 -12.68
CA TYR A 3 -45.97 24.84 -13.58
C TYR A 3 -44.50 24.38 -13.70
N LEU A 4 -43.55 25.30 -13.61
CA LEU A 4 -42.12 24.96 -13.63
C LEU A 4 -41.69 24.28 -12.33
N ILE A 5 -42.24 24.73 -11.21
CA ILE A 5 -42.01 24.12 -9.89
C ILE A 5 -42.59 22.71 -9.85
N LEU A 6 -43.82 22.51 -10.36
CA LEU A 6 -44.44 21.18 -10.46
C LEU A 6 -43.64 20.23 -11.36
N ALA A 7 -43.11 20.73 -12.49
CA ALA A 7 -42.27 19.93 -13.38
C ALA A 7 -40.96 19.48 -12.71
N LEU A 8 -40.30 20.37 -11.96
CA LEU A 8 -39.08 20.02 -11.21
C LEU A 8 -39.34 18.97 -10.12
N VAL A 9 -40.44 19.12 -9.37
CA VAL A 9 -40.82 18.14 -8.34
C VAL A 9 -41.13 16.77 -8.96
N ALA A 10 -41.87 16.74 -10.08
CA ALA A 10 -42.17 15.50 -10.78
C ALA A 10 -40.90 14.80 -11.28
N LEU A 11 -39.94 15.56 -11.81
CA LEU A 11 -38.68 15.01 -12.33
C LEU A 11 -37.82 14.44 -11.19
N GLY A 12 -37.75 15.13 -10.04
CA GLY A 12 -37.05 14.63 -8.84
C GLY A 12 -37.65 13.34 -8.28
N LEU A 13 -38.98 13.21 -8.31
CA LEU A 13 -39.65 11.97 -7.90
C LEU A 13 -39.35 10.82 -8.86
N ILE A 14 -39.36 11.06 -10.16
CA ILE A 14 -39.03 10.05 -11.17
C ILE A 14 -37.58 9.56 -10.97
N SER A 15 -36.61 10.46 -10.80
CA SER A 15 -35.22 10.07 -10.57
C SER A 15 -35.04 9.26 -9.29
N ALA A 16 -35.76 9.59 -8.21
CA ALA A 16 -35.70 8.84 -6.96
C ALA A 16 -36.26 7.43 -7.12
N VAL A 17 -37.38 7.27 -7.83
CA VAL A 17 -37.97 5.97 -8.12
C VAL A 17 -37.06 5.11 -9.00
N PHE A 18 -36.46 5.69 -10.04
CA PHE A 18 -35.48 4.98 -10.88
C PHE A 18 -34.24 4.55 -10.10
N GLY A 19 -33.73 5.39 -9.18
CA GLY A 19 -32.62 5.03 -8.30
C GLY A 19 -32.92 3.83 -7.41
N ILE A 20 -34.10 3.82 -6.77
CA ILE A 20 -34.53 2.71 -5.89
C ILE A 20 -34.73 1.41 -6.68
N ILE A 21 -35.34 1.48 -7.87
CA ILE A 21 -35.54 0.29 -8.71
C ILE A 21 -34.21 -0.24 -9.25
N SER A 22 -33.29 0.64 -9.65
CA SER A 22 -31.96 0.25 -10.12
C SER A 22 -31.15 -0.41 -9.01
N HIS A 23 -31.27 0.07 -7.77
CA HIS A 23 -30.52 -0.50 -6.65
C HIS A 23 -31.04 -1.88 -6.26
N ARG A 24 -32.37 -2.08 -6.28
CA ARG A 24 -33.02 -3.37 -5.99
C ARG A 24 -32.84 -4.43 -7.08
N LYS A 25 -32.45 -4.02 -8.30
CA LYS A 25 -32.20 -4.94 -9.43
C LYS A 25 -30.72 -5.34 -9.55
N GLY A 26 -29.84 -4.75 -8.73
CA GLY A 26 -28.40 -5.06 -8.68
C GLY A 26 -28.01 -5.98 -7.51
N GLU A 27 -28.97 -6.62 -6.84
CA GLU A 27 -28.72 -7.50 -5.67
C GLU A 27 -28.63 -9.00 -6.02
N ASP A 28 -28.50 -9.37 -7.30
CA ASP A 28 -28.24 -10.77 -7.75
C ASP A 28 -26.79 -10.96 -8.23
N GLU A 29 -25.88 -10.14 -7.72
CA GLU A 29 -24.45 -10.31 -7.93
C GLU A 29 -23.80 -10.30 -6.55
N GLU A 30 -23.94 -11.41 -5.82
CA GLU A 30 -23.01 -11.72 -4.75
C GLU A 30 -21.61 -11.61 -5.38
N PRO A 31 -20.76 -10.63 -5.00
CA PRO A 31 -19.42 -10.61 -5.52
C PRO A 31 -18.77 -11.87 -4.96
N LEU A 32 -18.43 -12.79 -5.87
CA LEU A 32 -17.52 -13.89 -5.60
C LEU A 32 -16.35 -13.28 -4.83
N GLN A 33 -16.25 -13.60 -3.53
CA GLN A 33 -15.03 -13.37 -2.77
C GLN A 33 -13.97 -14.33 -3.31
N GLU A 34 -13.49 -14.08 -4.53
CA GLU A 34 -12.11 -14.40 -4.84
C GLU A 34 -11.30 -13.48 -3.92
N GLY A 35 -10.63 -14.07 -2.93
CA GLY A 35 -9.83 -13.34 -1.97
C GLY A 35 -8.89 -12.40 -2.70
N VAL A 36 -9.20 -11.10 -2.64
CA VAL A 36 -8.32 -10.06 -3.13
C VAL A 36 -7.09 -10.10 -2.23
N SER A 37 -6.08 -10.84 -2.66
CA SER A 37 -4.76 -10.76 -2.07
C SER A 37 -4.19 -9.39 -2.40
N CYS A 38 -3.40 -8.81 -1.50
CA CYS A 38 -2.67 -7.57 -1.81
C CYS A 38 -1.79 -7.68 -3.06
N ASN A 39 -1.48 -8.89 -3.51
CA ASN A 39 -0.75 -9.14 -4.76
C ASN A 39 -1.58 -8.86 -6.03
N THR A 40 -2.90 -8.78 -5.95
CA THR A 40 -3.79 -8.51 -7.11
C THR A 40 -4.42 -7.12 -7.07
N CYS A 41 -4.03 -6.29 -6.12
CA CYS A 41 -4.52 -4.92 -5.98
C CYS A 41 -3.94 -4.04 -7.10
N ASN A 42 -4.79 -3.57 -8.02
CA ASN A 42 -4.37 -2.79 -9.20
C ASN A 42 -4.56 -1.27 -9.05
N GLY A 43 -4.91 -0.79 -7.85
CA GLY A 43 -5.13 0.63 -7.56
C GLY A 43 -6.48 1.20 -8.02
N GLU A 44 -7.35 0.42 -8.67
CA GLU A 44 -8.70 0.87 -9.03
C GLU A 44 -9.68 0.76 -7.84
N ASN A 45 -9.34 -0.06 -6.84
CA ASN A 45 -10.13 -0.29 -5.65
C ASN A 45 -9.46 0.32 -4.41
N SER A 46 -9.94 1.50 -3.99
CA SER A 46 -9.42 2.22 -2.83
C SER A 46 -9.57 1.46 -1.50
N LYS A 47 -10.55 0.55 -1.39
CA LYS A 47 -10.68 -0.31 -0.20
C LYS A 47 -9.58 -1.35 -0.15
N CYS A 48 -9.25 -1.95 -1.29
CA CYS A 48 -8.15 -2.89 -1.41
C CYS A 48 -6.81 -2.24 -1.02
N GLU A 49 -6.55 -1.02 -1.48
CA GLU A 49 -5.35 -0.26 -1.09
C GLU A 49 -5.31 0.02 0.42
N GLN A 50 -6.43 0.48 0.99
CA GLN A 50 -6.53 0.75 2.42
C GLN A 50 -6.32 -0.52 3.27
N GLU A 51 -6.96 -1.62 2.91
CA GLU A 51 -6.86 -2.90 3.61
C GLU A 51 -5.43 -3.46 3.51
N CYS A 52 -4.79 -3.35 2.35
CA CYS A 52 -3.42 -3.81 2.15
C CYS A 52 -2.38 -2.97 2.88
N MET A 53 -2.56 -1.65 2.92
CA MET A 53 -1.71 -0.77 3.73
C MET A 53 -1.84 -1.11 5.23
N MET A 54 -3.06 -1.42 5.69
CA MET A 54 -3.30 -1.82 7.08
C MET A 54 -2.68 -3.20 7.37
N GLU A 55 -2.84 -4.18 6.49
CA GLU A 55 -2.20 -5.50 6.62
C GLU A 55 -0.67 -5.36 6.67
N ALA A 56 -0.10 -4.58 5.76
CA ALA A 56 1.35 -4.32 5.71
C ALA A 56 1.87 -3.58 6.94
N ALA A 57 1.05 -2.85 7.69
CA ALA A 57 1.46 -2.24 8.96
C ALA A 57 1.37 -3.22 10.15
N THR A 58 0.60 -4.31 10.02
CA THR A 58 0.33 -5.27 11.10
C THR A 58 1.12 -6.56 11.04
N LYS A 59 1.75 -6.92 9.90
CA LYS A 59 2.59 -8.13 9.89
C LYS A 59 3.80 -7.95 10.79
N GLU A 60 4.15 -9.04 11.46
CA GLU A 60 5.34 -9.16 12.29
C GLU A 60 6.61 -8.78 11.52
N ILE A 61 7.61 -8.32 12.26
CA ILE A 61 8.93 -7.97 11.73
C ILE A 61 9.70 -9.26 11.51
N GLU A 62 10.08 -9.51 10.26
CA GLU A 62 11.02 -10.58 9.88
C GLU A 62 12.45 -9.99 9.86
N TYR A 63 13.39 -10.72 10.47
CA TYR A 63 14.80 -10.31 10.61
C TYR A 63 15.68 -11.07 9.62
N TYR A 64 16.71 -10.40 9.09
CA TYR A 64 17.57 -10.90 8.00
C TYR A 64 19.06 -10.90 8.40
N ASP A 65 19.35 -11.27 9.64
CA ASP A 65 20.71 -11.23 10.22
C ASP A 65 21.37 -9.84 10.12
N ASP A 66 20.57 -8.78 10.27
CA ASP A 66 20.93 -7.38 10.06
C ASP A 66 20.67 -6.49 11.29
N GLU A 67 20.58 -7.08 12.48
CA GLU A 67 20.28 -6.38 13.73
C GLU A 67 21.33 -5.33 14.10
N GLU A 68 22.55 -5.44 13.57
CA GLU A 68 23.59 -4.43 13.73
C GLU A 68 23.16 -3.05 13.17
N LEU A 69 22.24 -3.04 12.21
CA LEU A 69 21.66 -1.83 11.62
C LEU A 69 20.62 -1.16 12.54
N ASP A 70 20.13 -1.82 13.59
CA ASP A 70 19.13 -1.26 14.52
C ASP A 70 19.66 0.00 15.23
N ARG A 71 20.98 0.15 15.34
CA ARG A 71 21.61 1.37 15.87
C ARG A 71 21.34 2.62 15.03
N PHE A 72 20.89 2.45 13.79
CA PHE A 72 20.55 3.52 12.87
C PHE A 72 19.08 3.94 12.92
N ALA A 73 18.27 3.31 13.77
CA ALA A 73 16.85 3.64 13.92
C ALA A 73 16.64 5.13 14.25
N GLY A 74 15.71 5.77 13.54
CA GLY A 74 15.36 7.18 13.72
C GLY A 74 16.33 8.19 13.09
N ARG A 75 17.43 7.74 12.46
CA ARG A 75 18.34 8.62 11.69
C ARG A 75 17.77 8.92 10.31
N ALA A 76 18.11 10.07 9.74
CA ALA A 76 17.68 10.43 8.40
C ALA A 76 18.54 9.74 7.32
N ALA A 77 17.97 9.53 6.13
CA ALA A 77 18.59 8.80 5.02
C ALA A 77 19.86 9.47 4.44
N ASP A 78 20.08 10.75 4.73
CA ASP A 78 21.19 11.58 4.27
C ASP A 78 22.26 11.82 5.36
N GLU A 79 22.08 11.27 6.54
CA GLU A 79 22.99 11.45 7.69
C GLU A 79 24.02 10.33 7.87
N TYR A 80 24.10 9.38 6.93
CA TYR A 80 25.04 8.26 6.99
C TYR A 80 26.40 8.62 6.41
N THR A 81 27.47 8.20 7.07
CA THR A 81 28.83 8.26 6.51
C THR A 81 29.03 7.15 5.48
N ASP A 82 30.06 7.27 4.64
CA ASP A 82 30.35 6.27 3.61
C ASP A 82 30.62 4.88 4.23
N GLU A 83 31.26 4.83 5.40
CA GLU A 83 31.48 3.58 6.13
C GLU A 83 30.18 2.97 6.65
N GLU A 84 29.25 3.80 7.15
CA GLU A 84 27.94 3.31 7.60
C GLU A 84 27.11 2.80 6.42
N VAL A 85 27.17 3.46 5.27
CA VAL A 85 26.52 3.00 4.02
C VAL A 85 27.07 1.65 3.56
N GLU A 86 28.37 1.40 3.76
CA GLU A 86 28.99 0.12 3.43
C GLU A 86 28.38 -1.03 4.24
N GLU A 87 27.98 -0.80 5.50
CA GLU A 87 27.29 -1.81 6.31
C GLU A 87 25.94 -2.22 5.73
N PHE A 88 25.15 -1.26 5.24
CA PHE A 88 23.89 -1.57 4.56
C PHE A 88 24.14 -2.29 3.23
N SER A 89 25.19 -1.90 2.52
CA SER A 89 25.59 -2.52 1.25
C SER A 89 26.00 -3.98 1.45
N GLU A 90 26.76 -4.27 2.51
CA GLU A 90 27.19 -5.62 2.85
C GLU A 90 25.99 -6.54 3.06
N VAL A 91 25.00 -6.11 3.83
CA VAL A 91 23.76 -6.85 4.05
C VAL A 91 22.99 -7.04 2.73
N LEU A 92 22.81 -5.97 1.93
CA LEU A 92 22.13 -6.03 0.64
C LEU A 92 22.78 -7.02 -0.35
N TYR A 93 24.11 -7.05 -0.42
CA TYR A 93 24.84 -7.87 -1.38
C TYR A 93 25.07 -9.32 -0.92
N THR A 94 24.86 -9.62 0.36
CA THR A 94 25.03 -10.97 0.91
C THR A 94 23.72 -11.77 0.99
N MET A 95 22.57 -11.09 0.98
CA MET A 95 21.25 -11.75 0.97
C MET A 95 20.82 -12.24 -0.41
N GLN A 96 19.77 -13.06 -0.45
CA GLN A 96 19.18 -13.51 -1.70
C GLN A 96 18.32 -12.39 -2.33
N PRO A 97 18.31 -12.23 -3.66
CA PRO A 97 17.54 -11.17 -4.32
C PRO A 97 16.04 -11.16 -3.96
N GLU A 98 15.44 -12.33 -3.76
CA GLU A 98 14.04 -12.48 -3.33
C GLU A 98 13.76 -11.96 -1.91
N GLU A 99 14.78 -11.85 -1.06
CA GLU A 99 14.66 -11.39 0.34
C GLU A 99 14.69 -9.86 0.44
N VAL A 100 15.22 -9.16 -0.56
CA VAL A 100 15.43 -7.68 -0.55
C VAL A 100 14.11 -6.92 -0.29
N ALA A 101 13.00 -7.40 -0.83
CA ALA A 101 11.68 -6.80 -0.60
C ALA A 101 11.24 -6.89 0.86
N GLY A 102 11.46 -8.06 1.48
CA GLY A 102 11.14 -8.32 2.87
C GLY A 102 12.07 -7.55 3.82
N TRP A 103 13.36 -7.52 3.49
CA TRP A 103 14.37 -6.75 4.23
C TRP A 103 14.09 -5.25 4.23
N ASN A 104 13.85 -4.65 3.06
CA ASN A 104 13.52 -3.22 2.98
C ASN A 104 12.24 -2.90 3.78
N ARG A 105 11.23 -3.80 3.75
CA ARG A 105 10.05 -3.67 4.59
C ARG A 105 10.40 -3.74 6.08
N SER A 106 11.27 -4.66 6.51
CA SER A 106 11.65 -4.80 7.92
C SER A 106 12.39 -3.57 8.45
N LEU A 107 13.26 -2.95 7.64
CA LEU A 107 13.92 -1.67 7.98
C LEU A 107 12.89 -0.57 8.23
N ILE A 108 11.90 -0.43 7.35
CA ILE A 108 10.82 0.57 7.50
C ILE A 108 10.04 0.37 8.79
N LEU A 109 9.69 -0.88 9.13
CA LEU A 109 8.96 -1.20 10.37
C LEU A 109 9.78 -0.92 11.63
N ARG A 110 11.10 -1.10 11.56
CA ARG A 110 12.05 -0.78 12.64
C ARG A 110 12.38 0.72 12.71
N GLY A 111 11.89 1.53 11.77
CA GLY A 111 12.19 2.96 11.71
C GLY A 111 13.62 3.26 11.26
N ILE A 112 14.24 2.35 10.52
CA ILE A 112 15.57 2.50 9.93
C ILE A 112 15.38 3.01 8.51
N ASN A 113 15.89 4.22 8.23
CA ASN A 113 15.81 4.78 6.89
C ASN A 113 16.97 4.26 6.04
N LEU A 114 16.68 3.69 4.88
CA LEU A 114 17.70 3.25 3.93
C LEU A 114 18.55 4.46 3.45
N PRO A 115 19.89 4.36 3.41
CA PRO A 115 20.75 5.43 2.91
C PRO A 115 20.44 5.81 1.46
N ASN A 116 20.48 7.10 1.15
CA ASN A 116 20.17 7.59 -0.19
C ASN A 116 21.05 6.99 -1.29
N GLN A 117 22.31 6.69 -0.96
CA GLN A 117 23.33 6.17 -1.88
C GLN A 117 22.95 4.82 -2.49
N ILE A 118 22.22 3.97 -1.74
CA ILE A 118 21.90 2.59 -2.16
C ILE A 118 20.42 2.39 -2.51
N LYS A 119 19.60 3.45 -2.43
CA LYS A 119 18.16 3.38 -2.74
C LYS A 119 17.89 2.87 -4.15
N ASP A 120 18.62 3.37 -5.13
CA ASP A 120 18.43 3.00 -6.54
C ASP A 120 18.80 1.52 -6.78
N GLU A 121 19.81 1.01 -6.07
CA GLU A 121 20.22 -0.39 -6.14
C GLU A 121 19.15 -1.31 -5.55
N VAL A 122 18.63 -0.97 -4.36
CA VAL A 122 17.51 -1.71 -3.77
C VAL A 122 16.31 -1.71 -4.72
N ILE A 123 15.94 -0.57 -5.30
CA ILE A 123 14.84 -0.50 -6.28
C ILE A 123 15.09 -1.42 -7.48
N SER A 124 16.33 -1.53 -7.96
CA SER A 124 16.68 -2.43 -9.06
C SER A 124 16.47 -3.91 -8.73
N PHE A 125 16.55 -4.32 -7.46
CA PHE A 125 16.22 -5.69 -7.04
C PHE A 125 14.72 -5.93 -6.90
N LEU A 126 13.93 -4.87 -6.72
CA LEU A 126 12.46 -4.95 -6.55
C LEU A 126 11.68 -4.88 -7.86
N SER A 127 12.31 -4.40 -8.94
CA SER A 127 11.71 -4.15 -10.25
C SER A 127 11.71 -5.35 -11.20
#